data_AF-A0A958NXF1-F1
#
_entry.id   AF-A0A958NXF1-F1
#
_cell.length_a   1.000
_cell.length_b   1.000
_cell.length_c   1.000
_cell.angle_alpha   90.00
_cell.angle_beta   90.00
_cell.angle_gamma   90.00
#
_symmetry.space_group_name_H-M   'P 1'
#
loop_
_entity.id
_entity.type
_entity.pdbx_description
1 polymer ?
#
loop_
_entity_poly.entity_id
_entity_poly.type
_entity_poly.pdbx_seq_one_letter_code
_entity_poly.pdbx_strand_id
1 'polypeptide(L)'
;MKRVSELYGRYTGETIYVVGSGASLRIFPVEFLRDKITIGLNMAWKWAPVRYGITIHPDLNVPEFLPEQKRPLSLDPITWVTGYEKCRGGLDPKQLQYAEENFYFFSYHGKPNTQPPEEPSDSGRVLDWVERPSGDNLYVWSSIAQAGVNLAANMGAREIFLVGCDNGPLSNNHHAGEQHTRWKGVSPEHRYRQYREGLQEIRDVLEKRGVTVLSLTPFLGLSSVEQEFEAACLRKGLPPLVKSYDISPKRGVAGLWARISSRIGGAVGTH
;
A
#
# COMPACT_ATOMS: atom_id res chain seq x y z
N MET A 1 21.55 8.94 2.16
CA MET A 1 20.10 8.69 2.04
C MET A 1 19.51 9.60 0.99
N LYS A 2 18.86 9.03 -0.04
CA LYS A 2 18.18 9.82 -1.08
C LYS A 2 16.80 10.24 -0.59
N ARG A 3 16.40 11.45 -0.94
CA ARG A 3 15.16 12.08 -0.49
C ARG A 3 14.07 11.91 -1.52
N VAL A 4 12.85 11.56 -1.12
CA VAL A 4 11.73 11.38 -2.07
C VAL A 4 11.47 12.63 -2.92
N SER A 5 11.77 13.82 -2.39
CA SER A 5 11.65 15.08 -3.13
C SER A 5 12.55 15.18 -4.37
N GLU A 6 13.63 14.40 -4.45
CA GLU A 6 14.47 14.31 -5.65
C GLU A 6 13.75 13.66 -6.85
N LEU A 7 12.61 12.98 -6.61
CA LEU A 7 11.77 12.41 -7.67
C LEU A 7 10.71 13.39 -8.20
N TYR A 8 10.53 14.54 -7.55
CA TYR A 8 9.43 15.44 -7.89
C TYR A 8 9.63 16.12 -9.25
N GLY A 9 8.54 16.27 -10.00
CA GLY A 9 8.52 16.87 -11.34
C GLY A 9 9.21 16.05 -12.46
N ARG A 10 9.70 14.85 -12.18
CA ARG A 10 10.41 13.99 -13.15
C ARG A 10 9.56 13.58 -14.35
N TYR A 11 8.23 13.57 -14.20
CA TYR A 11 7.25 13.13 -15.17
C TYR A 11 6.12 14.17 -15.31
N THR A 12 6.50 15.44 -15.39
CA THR A 12 5.54 16.56 -15.52
C THR A 12 4.64 16.37 -16.74
N GLY A 13 3.32 16.32 -16.51
CA GLY A 13 2.31 16.20 -17.55
C GLY A 13 2.01 14.76 -18.00
N GLU A 14 2.77 13.78 -17.52
CA GLU A 14 2.67 12.38 -17.95
C GLU A 14 1.55 11.61 -17.23
N THR A 15 1.28 10.41 -17.74
CA THR A 15 0.41 9.41 -17.09
C THR A 15 1.25 8.47 -16.23
N ILE A 16 0.87 8.28 -14.97
CA ILE A 16 1.48 7.31 -14.06
C ILE A 16 0.48 6.23 -13.64
N TYR A 17 0.91 4.98 -13.60
CA TYR A 17 0.10 3.83 -13.19
C TYR A 17 0.49 3.40 -11.79
N VAL A 18 -0.42 3.51 -10.84
CA VAL A 18 -0.23 3.03 -9.47
C VAL A 18 -0.80 1.62 -9.38
N VAL A 19 0.09 0.64 -9.21
CA VAL A 19 -0.22 -0.77 -9.34
C VAL A 19 -0.28 -1.44 -7.97
N GLY A 20 -1.48 -1.83 -7.55
CA GLY A 20 -1.72 -2.61 -6.34
C GLY A 20 -1.47 -4.11 -6.52
N SER A 21 -1.91 -4.89 -5.54
CA SER A 21 -1.86 -6.36 -5.59
C SER A 21 -3.24 -7.00 -5.44
N GLY A 22 -4.31 -6.27 -5.77
CA GLY A 22 -5.69 -6.75 -5.77
C GLY A 22 -5.92 -7.90 -6.74
N ALA A 23 -6.98 -8.66 -6.51
CA ALA A 23 -7.34 -9.84 -7.28
C ALA A 23 -7.52 -9.56 -8.78
N SER A 24 -7.98 -8.37 -9.18
CA SER A 24 -8.18 -8.05 -10.60
C SER A 24 -6.89 -8.13 -11.42
N LEU A 25 -5.72 -7.95 -10.78
CA LEU A 25 -4.41 -8.03 -11.45
C LEU A 25 -4.11 -9.42 -12.02
N ARG A 26 -4.77 -10.48 -11.52
CA ARG A 26 -4.63 -11.86 -12.01
C ARG A 26 -5.04 -12.02 -13.46
N ILE A 27 -6.04 -11.24 -13.87
CA ILE A 27 -6.62 -11.30 -15.21
C ILE A 27 -6.29 -10.06 -16.04
N PHE A 28 -5.74 -9.02 -15.40
CA PHE A 28 -5.30 -7.81 -16.07
C PHE A 28 -4.19 -8.12 -17.09
N PRO A 29 -4.20 -7.48 -18.28
CA PRO A 29 -3.15 -7.68 -19.28
C PRO A 29 -1.87 -6.94 -18.87
N VAL A 30 -1.10 -7.49 -17.92
CA VAL A 30 0.06 -6.82 -17.29
C VAL A 30 1.16 -6.39 -18.27
N GLU A 31 1.24 -7.01 -19.44
CA GLU A 31 2.12 -6.59 -20.55
C GLU A 31 1.84 -5.16 -21.03
N PHE A 32 0.60 -4.68 -20.89
CA PHE A 32 0.24 -3.28 -21.15
C PHE A 32 1.08 -2.27 -20.35
N LEU A 33 1.60 -2.69 -19.19
CA LEU A 33 2.35 -1.85 -18.27
C LEU A 33 3.86 -1.80 -18.56
N ARG A 34 4.37 -2.61 -19.49
CA ARG A 34 5.82 -2.81 -19.70
C ARG A 34 6.59 -1.52 -20.01
N ASP A 35 6.00 -0.65 -20.82
CA ASP A 35 6.59 0.63 -21.23
C ASP A 35 5.98 1.84 -20.52
N LYS A 36 5.26 1.59 -19.42
CA LYS A 36 4.57 2.64 -18.66
C LYS A 36 5.38 3.08 -17.45
N ILE A 37 5.09 4.28 -16.95
CA ILE A 37 5.61 4.74 -15.67
C ILE A 37 4.77 4.09 -14.57
N THR A 38 5.31 3.07 -13.92
CA THR A 38 4.59 2.31 -12.89
C THR A 38 5.15 2.56 -11.49
N ILE A 39 4.25 2.77 -10.54
CA ILE A 39 4.53 2.76 -9.10
C ILE A 39 3.84 1.52 -8.51
N GLY A 40 4.60 0.47 -8.25
CA GLY A 40 4.13 -0.75 -7.62
C GLY A 40 4.00 -0.60 -6.11
N LEU A 41 2.84 -0.96 -5.57
CA LEU A 41 2.53 -0.94 -4.15
C LEU A 41 2.95 -2.25 -3.50
N ASN A 42 3.76 -2.19 -2.44
CA ASN A 42 4.23 -3.36 -1.69
C ASN A 42 4.82 -4.44 -2.62
N MET A 43 4.13 -5.59 -2.75
CA MET A 43 4.56 -6.75 -3.53
C MET A 43 4.01 -6.78 -4.96
N ALA A 44 3.47 -5.68 -5.49
CA ALA A 44 2.93 -5.62 -6.86
C ALA A 44 3.95 -6.05 -7.94
N TRP A 45 5.25 -5.90 -7.66
CA TRP A 45 6.35 -6.34 -8.52
C TRP A 45 6.38 -7.85 -8.81
N LYS A 46 5.68 -8.66 -8.01
CA LYS A 46 5.50 -10.10 -8.29
C LYS A 46 4.63 -10.36 -9.51
N TRP A 47 3.76 -9.42 -9.86
CA TRP A 47 2.67 -9.63 -10.80
C TRP A 47 2.70 -8.67 -11.99
N ALA A 48 3.41 -7.54 -11.86
CA ALA A 48 3.47 -6.51 -12.89
C ALA A 48 4.89 -5.97 -13.06
N PRO A 49 5.23 -5.44 -14.26
CA PRO A 49 6.45 -4.67 -14.45
C PRO A 49 6.39 -3.38 -13.63
N VAL A 50 7.31 -3.24 -12.69
CA VAL A 50 7.38 -2.12 -11.76
C VAL A 50 8.67 -1.34 -11.97
N ARG A 51 8.54 -0.03 -12.24
CA ARG A 51 9.69 0.90 -12.33
C ARG A 51 10.04 1.49 -10.97
N TYR A 52 9.02 1.90 -10.21
CA TYR A 52 9.16 2.41 -8.84
C TYR A 52 8.40 1.52 -7.87
N GLY A 53 9.02 1.09 -6.78
CA GLY A 53 8.34 0.34 -5.71
C GLY A 53 8.11 1.24 -4.51
N ILE A 54 6.92 1.24 -3.92
CA ILE A 54 6.63 1.99 -2.68
C ILE A 54 6.07 1.09 -1.58
N THR A 55 6.62 1.23 -0.36
CA THR A 55 6.23 0.44 0.82
C THR A 55 6.54 1.19 2.11
N ILE A 56 5.85 0.88 3.20
CA ILE A 56 6.26 1.25 4.57
C ILE A 56 6.79 0.05 5.36
N HIS A 57 6.83 -1.13 4.75
CA HIS A 57 7.34 -2.37 5.34
C HIS A 57 8.32 -3.01 4.35
N PRO A 58 9.54 -2.45 4.20
CA PRO A 58 10.50 -2.99 3.26
C PRO A 58 10.93 -4.41 3.65
N ASP A 59 10.98 -4.72 4.95
CA ASP A 59 11.22 -6.04 5.52
C ASP A 59 10.28 -7.14 4.98
N LEU A 60 9.06 -6.77 4.58
CA LEU A 60 8.06 -7.71 4.08
C LEU A 60 7.85 -7.67 2.58
N ASN A 61 8.30 -6.60 1.91
CA ASN A 61 7.84 -6.28 0.56
C ASN A 61 8.97 -6.10 -0.45
N VAL A 62 10.21 -5.91 0.00
CA VAL A 62 11.37 -5.68 -0.88
C VAL A 62 12.09 -7.00 -1.12
N PRO A 63 12.24 -7.48 -2.36
CA PRO A 63 12.83 -8.78 -2.65
C PRO A 63 14.29 -8.89 -2.18
N GLU A 64 15.05 -7.79 -2.16
CA GLU A 64 16.41 -7.76 -1.61
C GLU A 64 16.49 -8.14 -0.12
N PHE A 65 15.39 -8.01 0.62
CA PHE A 65 15.31 -8.33 2.04
C PHE A 65 14.54 -9.63 2.31
N LEU A 66 14.01 -10.27 1.27
CA LEU A 66 13.23 -11.50 1.38
C LEU A 66 14.06 -12.69 0.90
N PRO A 67 14.19 -13.76 1.70
CA PRO A 67 14.87 -14.96 1.25
C PRO A 67 14.12 -15.58 0.06
N GLU A 68 14.88 -16.05 -0.93
CA GLU A 68 14.44 -16.95 -2.01
C GLU A 68 13.38 -16.40 -2.99
N GLN A 69 13.17 -15.09 -3.03
CA GLN A 69 12.25 -14.46 -3.97
C GLN A 69 12.96 -14.06 -5.27
N LYS A 70 12.78 -14.84 -6.35
CA LYS A 70 13.17 -14.39 -7.71
C LYS A 70 12.16 -13.37 -8.22
N ARG A 71 12.63 -12.31 -8.88
CA ARG A 71 11.78 -11.34 -9.59
C ARG A 71 11.31 -11.95 -10.91
N PRO A 72 10.03 -12.31 -11.08
CA PRO A 72 9.62 -13.02 -12.28
C PRO A 72 9.44 -12.08 -13.48
N LEU A 73 9.22 -10.77 -13.27
CA LEU A 73 8.70 -9.88 -14.32
C LEU A 73 9.36 -8.50 -14.45
N SER A 74 10.24 -8.06 -13.54
CA SER A 74 10.92 -6.76 -13.72
C SER A 74 12.15 -6.93 -14.62
N LEU A 75 12.15 -6.23 -15.76
CA LEU A 75 13.29 -6.18 -16.68
C LEU A 75 14.43 -5.31 -16.14
N ASP A 76 14.08 -4.30 -15.33
CA ASP A 76 15.00 -3.34 -14.74
C ASP A 76 15.04 -3.44 -13.20
N PRO A 77 16.11 -2.95 -12.57
CA PRO A 77 16.11 -2.68 -11.13
C PRO A 77 14.97 -1.75 -10.72
N ILE A 78 14.20 -2.15 -9.71
CA ILE A 78 13.15 -1.32 -9.14
C ILE A 78 13.77 -0.17 -8.33
N THR A 79 13.35 1.06 -8.60
CA THR A 79 13.68 2.20 -7.73
C THR A 79 12.75 2.20 -6.52
N TRP A 80 13.28 1.87 -5.35
CA TRP A 80 12.48 1.76 -4.13
C TRP A 80 12.32 3.10 -3.39
N VAL A 81 11.10 3.33 -2.91
CA VAL A 81 10.67 4.45 -2.08
C VAL A 81 10.07 3.89 -0.79
N THR A 82 10.57 4.32 0.37
CA THR A 82 10.13 3.74 1.66
C THR A 82 10.04 4.76 2.80
N GLY A 83 9.18 4.45 3.78
CA GLY A 83 9.06 5.24 5.00
C GLY A 83 10.29 5.07 5.90
N TYR A 84 10.97 6.16 6.25
CA TYR A 84 12.22 6.12 7.00
C TYR A 84 12.07 5.49 8.38
N GLU A 85 11.00 5.84 9.09
CA GLU A 85 10.75 5.43 10.47
C GLU A 85 10.56 3.91 10.59
N LYS A 86 9.96 3.29 9.57
CA LYS A 86 9.76 1.84 9.54
C LYS A 86 11.01 1.07 9.17
N CYS A 87 11.90 1.64 8.36
CA CYS A 87 13.18 1.03 8.05
C CYS A 87 14.01 0.84 9.33
N ARG A 88 14.14 1.90 10.15
CA ARG A 88 14.92 1.85 11.40
C ARG A 88 14.38 0.86 12.43
N GLY A 89 13.07 0.60 12.42
CA GLY A 89 12.43 -0.32 13.37
C GLY A 89 12.26 -1.75 12.87
N GLY A 90 12.39 -1.99 11.55
CA GLY A 90 12.05 -3.27 10.93
C GLY A 90 13.21 -3.98 10.23
N LEU A 91 14.29 -3.28 9.89
CA LEU A 91 15.45 -3.84 9.19
C LEU A 91 16.61 -4.10 10.15
N ASP A 92 17.38 -5.15 9.89
CA ASP A 92 18.68 -5.32 10.56
C ASP A 92 19.70 -4.26 10.10
N PRO A 93 20.83 -4.07 10.81
CA PRO A 93 21.80 -3.02 10.47
C PRO A 93 22.35 -3.09 9.04
N LYS A 94 22.55 -4.29 8.48
CA LYS A 94 23.07 -4.45 7.11
C LYS A 94 22.00 -4.10 6.08
N GLN A 95 20.77 -4.54 6.31
CA GLN A 95 19.62 -4.20 5.46
C GLN A 95 19.34 -2.69 5.48
N LEU A 96 19.43 -2.06 6.66
CA LEU A 96 19.25 -0.62 6.80
C LEU A 96 20.32 0.15 6.03
N GLN A 97 21.60 -0.23 6.17
CA GLN A 97 22.69 0.38 5.41
C GLN A 97 22.44 0.27 3.89
N TYR A 98 22.09 -0.94 3.41
CA TYR A 98 21.75 -1.15 2.00
C TYR A 98 20.61 -0.23 1.55
N ALA A 99 19.54 -0.11 2.35
CA ALA A 99 18.42 0.78 2.04
C ALA A 99 18.88 2.25 1.96
N GLU A 100 19.69 2.74 2.90
CA GLU A 100 20.15 4.13 2.95
C GLU A 100 21.00 4.54 1.73
N GLU A 101 21.72 3.58 1.14
CA GLU A 101 22.54 3.75 -0.06
C GLU A 101 21.69 3.69 -1.34
N ASN A 102 20.66 2.83 -1.37
CA ASN A 102 19.96 2.48 -2.61
C ASN A 102 18.58 3.12 -2.76
N PHE A 103 17.87 3.40 -1.68
CA PHE A 103 16.45 3.77 -1.70
C PHE A 103 16.22 5.28 -1.53
N TYR A 104 15.03 5.71 -1.93
CA TYR A 104 14.47 7.02 -1.61
C TYR A 104 13.59 6.93 -0.38
N PHE A 105 13.61 7.97 0.45
CA PHE A 105 12.94 7.97 1.73
C PHE A 105 11.95 9.11 1.86
N PHE A 106 10.82 8.82 2.50
CA PHE A 106 9.81 9.80 2.88
C PHE A 106 9.48 9.70 4.37
N SER A 107 9.00 10.80 4.94
CA SER A 107 8.32 10.82 6.24
C SER A 107 6.82 10.88 6.03
N TYR A 108 6.09 10.35 7.02
CA TYR A 108 4.62 10.36 6.99
C TYR A 108 4.02 10.62 8.39
N HIS A 109 4.78 11.19 9.32
CA HIS A 109 4.31 11.54 10.66
C HIS A 109 4.23 13.06 10.83
N GLY A 110 3.09 13.65 10.46
CA GLY A 110 2.89 15.10 10.48
C GLY A 110 2.11 15.60 11.70
N LYS A 111 1.38 14.72 12.39
CA LYS A 111 0.61 15.05 13.59
C LYS A 111 0.55 13.87 14.58
N PRO A 112 0.22 14.10 15.86
CA PRO A 112 -0.02 13.03 16.81
C PRO A 112 -1.15 12.10 16.34
N ASN A 113 -0.99 10.80 16.60
CA ASN A 113 -2.03 9.82 16.31
C ASN A 113 -3.20 9.94 17.30
N THR A 114 -4.41 10.13 16.80
CA THR A 114 -5.63 10.22 17.63
C THR A 114 -6.48 8.94 17.58
N GLN A 115 -6.14 8.02 16.68
CA GLN A 115 -6.90 6.79 16.45
C GLN A 115 -6.54 5.68 17.46
N PRO A 116 -7.50 4.80 17.82
CA PRO A 116 -7.22 3.65 18.67
C PRO A 116 -6.29 2.62 17.98
N PRO A 117 -5.68 1.68 18.72
CA PRO A 117 -4.65 0.77 18.18
C PRO A 117 -5.11 -0.15 17.03
N GLU A 118 -6.39 -0.53 17.03
CA GLU A 118 -7.02 -1.29 15.95
C GLU A 118 -7.33 -0.44 14.71
N GLU A 119 -7.15 0.87 14.74
CA GLU A 119 -7.39 1.74 13.59
C GLU A 119 -6.09 2.16 12.90
N PRO A 120 -6.13 2.52 11.60
CA PRO A 120 -4.96 3.05 10.92
C PRO A 120 -4.55 4.37 11.58
N SER A 121 -3.24 4.57 11.75
CA SER A 121 -2.77 5.81 12.36
C SER A 121 -3.08 7.00 11.46
N ASP A 122 -3.70 8.03 12.00
CA ASP A 122 -3.99 9.27 11.27
C ASP A 122 -2.82 10.27 11.30
N SER A 123 -1.66 9.90 11.84
CA SER A 123 -0.49 10.79 11.93
C SER A 123 0.02 11.30 10.57
N GLY A 124 -0.20 10.54 9.49
CA GLY A 124 0.14 10.93 8.11
C GLY A 124 -1.05 11.43 7.28
N ARG A 125 -2.23 11.56 7.89
CA ARG A 125 -3.43 12.10 7.24
C ARG A 125 -3.38 13.63 7.23
N VAL A 126 -2.47 14.18 6.43
CA VAL A 126 -2.18 15.61 6.30
C VAL A 126 -2.42 16.03 4.85
N LEU A 127 -3.60 16.59 4.57
CA LEU A 127 -4.02 16.89 3.20
C LEU A 127 -3.19 17.97 2.52
N ASP A 128 -2.56 18.87 3.27
CA ASP A 128 -1.64 19.88 2.74
C ASP A 128 -0.48 19.26 1.95
N TRP A 129 -0.04 18.04 2.31
CA TRP A 129 1.00 17.31 1.58
C TRP A 129 0.52 16.72 0.24
N VAL A 130 -0.80 16.59 0.08
CA VAL A 130 -1.46 16.19 -1.16
C VAL A 130 -1.71 17.41 -2.03
N GLU A 131 -2.13 18.53 -1.44
CA GLU A 131 -2.43 19.78 -2.16
C GLU A 131 -1.19 20.38 -2.83
N ARG A 132 -0.02 20.22 -2.22
CA ARG A 132 1.27 20.62 -2.80
C ARG A 132 2.40 19.73 -2.30
N PRO A 133 3.46 19.51 -3.12
CA PRO A 133 4.67 18.88 -2.63
C PRO A 133 5.20 19.59 -1.37
N SER A 134 5.48 18.83 -0.31
CA SER A 134 5.87 19.36 1.00
C SER A 134 7.14 18.68 1.50
N GLY A 135 8.29 19.09 0.95
CA GLY A 135 9.59 18.46 1.25
C GLY A 135 9.55 16.95 1.02
N ASP A 136 10.03 16.19 1.99
CA ASP A 136 10.12 14.72 1.92
C ASP A 136 8.89 14.00 2.52
N ASN A 137 7.75 14.67 2.59
CA ASN A 137 6.54 14.10 3.17
C ASN A 137 5.63 13.49 2.12
N LEU A 138 5.05 12.33 2.41
CA LEU A 138 3.94 11.76 1.67
C LEU A 138 2.76 11.48 2.60
N TYR A 139 1.56 11.68 2.08
CA TYR A 139 0.32 11.33 2.75
C TYR A 139 0.22 9.80 2.92
N VAL A 140 0.01 9.36 4.15
CA VAL A 140 -0.24 7.95 4.49
C VAL A 140 -1.30 7.88 5.57
N TRP A 141 -2.35 7.11 5.32
CA TRP A 141 -3.32 6.77 6.34
C TRP A 141 -3.59 5.27 6.38
N SER A 142 -4.61 4.81 5.67
CA SER A 142 -5.11 3.44 5.78
C SER A 142 -4.46 2.47 4.78
N SER A 143 -3.99 2.96 3.62
CA SER A 143 -3.40 2.13 2.57
C SER A 143 -2.17 2.80 1.95
N ILE A 144 -1.16 2.00 1.57
CA ILE A 144 0.02 2.51 0.85
C ILE A 144 -0.35 3.09 -0.54
N ALA A 145 -1.50 2.71 -1.09
CA ALA A 145 -2.00 3.26 -2.35
C ALA A 145 -2.09 4.79 -2.30
N GLN A 146 -2.43 5.34 -1.13
CA GLN A 146 -2.53 6.76 -0.88
C GLN A 146 -1.17 7.46 -1.05
N ALA A 147 -0.12 6.86 -0.49
CA ALA A 147 1.25 7.32 -0.67
C ALA A 147 1.70 7.24 -2.12
N GLY A 148 1.36 6.14 -2.81
CA GLY A 148 1.68 5.94 -4.23
C GLY A 148 1.02 6.98 -5.13
N VAL A 149 -0.25 7.31 -4.88
CA VAL A 149 -0.97 8.37 -5.61
C VAL A 149 -0.40 9.75 -5.31
N ASN A 150 -0.12 10.05 -4.04
CA ASN A 150 0.51 11.33 -3.68
C ASN A 150 1.91 11.47 -4.30
N LEU A 151 2.71 10.40 -4.30
CA LEU A 151 4.01 10.35 -4.96
C LEU A 151 3.86 10.58 -6.48
N ALA A 152 2.96 9.87 -7.15
CA ALA A 152 2.72 10.05 -8.59
C ALA A 152 2.39 11.51 -8.93
N ALA A 153 1.50 12.15 -8.16
CA ALA A 153 1.17 13.55 -8.34
C ALA A 153 2.39 14.47 -8.11
N ASN A 154 3.21 14.20 -7.10
CA ASN A 154 4.42 14.99 -6.83
C ASN A 154 5.53 14.76 -7.87
N MET A 155 5.59 13.58 -8.49
CA MET A 155 6.44 13.30 -9.66
C MET A 155 5.97 14.04 -10.92
N GLY A 156 4.81 14.71 -10.88
CA GLY A 156 4.33 15.58 -11.95
C GLY A 156 3.21 14.98 -12.80
N ALA A 157 2.65 13.82 -12.42
CA ALA A 157 1.60 13.18 -13.20
C ALA A 157 0.40 14.10 -13.41
N ARG A 158 -0.10 14.19 -14.64
CA ARG A 158 -1.41 14.79 -14.94
C ARG A 158 -2.53 13.77 -14.74
N GLU A 159 -2.25 12.51 -15.03
CA GLU A 159 -3.19 11.41 -14.96
C GLU A 159 -2.60 10.27 -14.14
N ILE A 160 -3.40 9.73 -13.22
CA ILE A 160 -3.03 8.61 -12.36
C ILE A 160 -4.07 7.51 -12.55
N PHE A 161 -3.63 6.36 -13.06
CA PHE A 161 -4.47 5.17 -13.18
C PHE A 161 -4.15 4.17 -12.07
N LEU A 162 -5.16 3.81 -11.29
CA LEU A 162 -5.09 2.75 -10.30
C LEU A 162 -5.34 1.40 -10.98
N VAL A 163 -4.38 0.48 -10.89
CA VAL A 163 -4.49 -0.87 -11.47
C VAL A 163 -4.32 -1.90 -10.35
N GLY A 164 -5.25 -2.84 -10.20
CA GLY A 164 -5.17 -3.81 -9.09
C GLY A 164 -5.33 -3.18 -7.71
N CYS A 165 -5.97 -2.02 -7.62
CA CYS A 165 -6.32 -1.35 -6.36
C CYS A 165 -7.82 -1.54 -6.08
N ASP A 166 -8.25 -2.79 -5.96
CA ASP A 166 -9.68 -3.16 -5.99
C ASP A 166 -10.49 -2.62 -4.82
N ASN A 167 -9.82 -2.33 -3.69
CA ASN A 167 -10.45 -1.88 -2.45
C ASN A 167 -11.65 -2.75 -2.01
N GLY A 168 -11.55 -4.04 -2.27
CA GLY A 168 -12.53 -5.08 -1.95
C GLY A 168 -12.02 -6.43 -2.43
N PRO A 169 -12.59 -7.54 -1.95
CA PRO A 169 -12.32 -8.84 -2.55
C PRO A 169 -13.03 -8.99 -3.90
N LEU A 170 -12.53 -9.90 -4.74
CA LEU A 170 -13.23 -10.43 -5.92
C LEU A 170 -13.36 -11.94 -5.81
N SER A 171 -14.59 -12.45 -5.71
CA SER A 171 -14.90 -13.86 -5.45
C SER A 171 -14.09 -14.40 -4.26
N ASN A 172 -14.06 -13.64 -3.16
CA ASN A 172 -13.26 -13.88 -1.94
C ASN A 172 -11.73 -13.84 -2.11
N ASN A 173 -11.21 -13.46 -3.28
CA ASN A 173 -9.79 -13.20 -3.48
C ASN A 173 -9.48 -11.78 -3.02
N HIS A 174 -8.62 -11.63 -2.02
CA HIS A 174 -8.15 -10.33 -1.55
C HIS A 174 -6.96 -9.80 -2.35
N HIS A 175 -6.20 -10.70 -2.98
CA HIS A 175 -4.96 -10.40 -3.68
C HIS A 175 -4.80 -11.24 -4.95
N ALA A 176 -3.87 -10.82 -5.81
CA ALA A 176 -3.54 -11.53 -7.04
C ALA A 176 -2.84 -12.88 -6.80
N GLY A 177 -2.20 -13.03 -5.65
CA GLY A 177 -1.62 -14.28 -5.23
C GLY A 177 -1.41 -14.34 -3.73
N GLU A 178 -0.61 -15.31 -3.29
CA GLU A 178 -0.30 -15.48 -1.87
C GLU A 178 0.47 -14.27 -1.33
N GLN A 179 -0.18 -13.54 -0.43
CA GLN A 179 0.38 -12.37 0.24
C GLN A 179 -0.18 -12.27 1.67
N HIS A 180 0.60 -11.64 2.55
CA HIS A 180 0.18 -11.34 3.89
C HIS A 180 -0.84 -10.19 3.92
N THR A 181 -1.83 -10.29 4.80
CA THR A 181 -2.70 -9.18 5.18
C THR A 181 -2.47 -8.82 6.64
N ARG A 182 -2.87 -7.60 7.03
CA ARG A 182 -2.87 -7.17 8.44
C ARG A 182 -4.19 -6.50 8.77
N TRP A 183 -5.19 -7.29 9.10
CA TRP A 183 -6.51 -6.75 9.44
C TRP A 183 -6.53 -6.15 10.85
N LYS A 184 -5.61 -6.52 11.74
CA LYS A 184 -5.52 -6.09 13.15
C LYS A 184 -6.80 -6.32 13.95
N GLY A 185 -7.50 -7.43 13.68
CA GLY A 185 -8.67 -7.84 14.44
C GLY A 185 -9.99 -7.14 14.09
N VAL A 186 -10.04 -6.41 12.98
CA VAL A 186 -11.29 -5.93 12.36
C VAL A 186 -11.57 -6.71 11.07
N SER A 187 -12.78 -6.60 10.53
CA SER A 187 -13.14 -7.30 9.30
C SER A 187 -12.44 -6.70 8.06
N PRO A 188 -12.22 -7.49 6.99
CA PRO A 188 -11.71 -6.97 5.73
C PRO A 188 -12.57 -5.82 5.18
N GLU A 189 -13.90 -5.90 5.29
CA GLU A 189 -14.85 -4.89 4.79
C GLU A 189 -14.65 -3.54 5.48
N HIS A 190 -14.39 -3.54 6.80
CA HIS A 190 -14.04 -2.34 7.54
C HIS A 190 -12.77 -1.70 6.98
N ARG A 191 -11.74 -2.51 6.72
CA ARG A 191 -10.46 -2.03 6.17
C ARG A 191 -10.58 -1.49 4.76
N TYR A 192 -11.30 -2.21 3.91
CA TYR A 192 -11.55 -1.78 2.54
C TYR A 192 -12.33 -0.47 2.48
N ARG A 193 -13.27 -0.23 3.40
CA ARG A 193 -13.94 1.07 3.53
C ARG A 193 -12.93 2.20 3.76
N GLN A 194 -12.02 2.03 4.71
CA GLN A 194 -10.99 3.01 5.02
C GLN A 194 -10.02 3.23 3.84
N TYR A 195 -9.71 2.19 3.07
CA TYR A 195 -8.86 2.30 1.89
C TYR A 195 -9.53 3.18 0.83
N ARG A 196 -10.83 2.98 0.60
CA ARG A 196 -11.64 3.82 -0.32
C ARG A 196 -11.74 5.25 0.16
N GLU A 197 -12.06 5.48 1.44
CA GLU A 197 -12.19 6.82 2.03
C GLU A 197 -10.90 7.63 1.83
N GLY A 198 -9.74 7.06 2.17
CA GLY A 198 -8.47 7.79 2.01
C GLY A 198 -8.06 8.02 0.55
N LEU A 199 -8.45 7.15 -0.39
CA LEU A 199 -8.23 7.39 -1.83
C LEU A 199 -9.18 8.46 -2.38
N GLN A 200 -10.43 8.49 -1.93
CA GLN A 200 -11.39 9.54 -2.28
C GLN A 200 -10.89 10.91 -1.81
N GLU A 201 -10.45 11.02 -0.56
CA GLU A 201 -9.88 12.26 -0.01
C GLU A 201 -8.71 12.79 -0.84
N ILE A 202 -7.77 11.91 -1.21
CA ILE A 202 -6.63 12.32 -2.03
C ILE A 202 -7.08 12.76 -3.42
N ARG A 203 -7.96 12.00 -4.08
CA ARG A 203 -8.48 12.37 -5.40
C ARG A 203 -9.12 13.75 -5.36
N ASP A 204 -10.00 14.01 -4.40
CA ASP A 204 -10.74 15.27 -4.31
C ASP A 204 -9.81 16.48 -4.06
N VAL A 205 -8.68 16.28 -3.38
CA VAL A 205 -7.62 17.31 -3.25
C VAL A 205 -6.81 17.45 -4.54
N LEU A 206 -6.46 16.34 -5.20
CA LEU A 206 -5.67 16.33 -6.43
C LEU A 206 -6.41 16.94 -7.63
N GLU A 207 -7.74 16.88 -7.66
CA GLU A 207 -8.56 17.57 -8.67
C GLU A 207 -8.30 19.08 -8.69
N LYS A 208 -8.06 19.69 -7.52
CA LYS A 208 -7.68 21.13 -7.41
C LYS A 208 -6.32 21.45 -8.02
N ARG A 209 -5.45 20.43 -8.14
CA ARG A 209 -4.14 20.52 -8.83
C ARG A 209 -4.25 20.23 -10.32
N GLY A 210 -5.44 19.95 -10.84
CA GLY A 210 -5.64 19.51 -12.22
C GLY A 210 -5.11 18.08 -12.48
N VAL A 211 -4.99 17.26 -11.43
CA VAL A 211 -4.54 15.86 -11.55
C VAL A 211 -5.75 14.93 -11.48
N THR A 212 -5.90 14.08 -12.50
CA THR A 212 -6.99 13.12 -12.60
C THR A 212 -6.58 11.78 -11.98
N VAL A 213 -7.43 11.20 -11.13
CA VAL A 213 -7.23 9.85 -10.57
C VAL A 213 -8.40 8.95 -10.96
N LEU A 214 -8.11 7.86 -11.68
CA LEU A 214 -9.12 6.92 -12.20
C LEU A 214 -8.74 5.48 -11.86
N SER A 215 -9.74 4.61 -11.73
CA SER A 215 -9.53 3.17 -11.66
C SER A 215 -9.52 2.58 -13.07
N LEU A 216 -8.50 1.78 -13.38
CA LEU A 216 -8.39 1.03 -14.63
C LEU A 216 -8.53 -0.45 -14.32
N THR A 217 -9.66 -1.03 -14.73
CA THR A 217 -10.01 -2.42 -14.46
C THR A 217 -10.04 -3.24 -15.75
N PRO A 218 -9.85 -4.58 -15.67
CA PRO A 218 -9.88 -5.44 -16.85
C PRO A 218 -11.29 -5.89 -17.26
N PHE A 219 -12.33 -5.33 -16.65
CA PHE A 219 -13.73 -5.73 -16.85
C PHE A 219 -14.38 -4.92 -17.97
N LEU A 220 -15.28 -5.55 -18.71
CA LEU A 220 -16.05 -4.90 -19.78
C LEU A 220 -17.24 -4.10 -19.24
N GLY A 221 -17.75 -4.47 -18.06
CA GLY A 221 -18.84 -3.77 -17.38
C GLY A 221 -18.66 -3.68 -15.86
N LEU A 222 -19.58 -2.95 -15.23
CA LEU A 222 -19.58 -2.74 -13.77
C LEU A 222 -20.54 -3.67 -13.02
N SER A 223 -21.53 -4.28 -13.70
CA SER A 223 -22.60 -5.05 -13.07
C SER A 223 -22.26 -6.52 -12.82
N SER A 224 -21.29 -7.07 -13.55
CA SER A 224 -20.99 -8.51 -13.58
C SER A 224 -19.51 -8.81 -13.30
N VAL A 225 -18.85 -7.94 -12.53
CA VAL A 225 -17.40 -7.99 -12.26
C VAL A 225 -16.97 -9.36 -11.74
N GLU A 226 -17.71 -9.95 -10.80
CA GLU A 226 -17.37 -11.27 -10.23
C GLU A 226 -17.48 -12.40 -11.26
N GLN A 227 -18.55 -12.40 -12.06
CA GLN A 227 -18.77 -13.38 -13.12
C GLN A 227 -17.70 -13.28 -14.21
N GLU A 228 -17.34 -12.04 -14.61
CA GLU A 228 -16.27 -11.79 -15.55
C GLU A 228 -14.91 -12.22 -15.00
N PHE A 229 -14.64 -11.97 -13.72
CA PHE A 229 -13.42 -12.37 -13.03
C PHE A 229 -13.25 -13.89 -13.00
N GLU A 230 -14.28 -14.62 -12.57
CA GLU A 230 -14.28 -16.08 -12.51
C GLU A 230 -14.12 -16.70 -13.90
N ALA A 231 -14.87 -16.21 -14.89
CA ALA A 231 -14.77 -16.68 -16.26
C ALA A 231 -13.37 -16.42 -16.86
N ALA A 232 -12.77 -15.26 -16.57
CA ALA A 232 -11.41 -14.95 -16.99
C ALA A 232 -10.36 -15.82 -16.31
N CYS A 233 -10.50 -16.11 -15.01
CA CYS A 233 -9.63 -17.05 -14.30
C CYS A 233 -9.71 -18.44 -14.93
N LEU A 234 -10.92 -18.95 -15.17
CA LEU A 234 -11.14 -20.25 -15.81
C LEU A 234 -10.48 -20.32 -17.19
N ARG A 235 -10.69 -19.31 -18.06
CA ARG A 235 -10.07 -19.24 -19.39
C ARG A 235 -8.54 -19.24 -19.34
N LYS A 236 -7.95 -18.65 -18.31
CA LYS A 236 -6.49 -18.59 -18.11
C LYS A 236 -5.92 -19.79 -17.35
N GLY A 237 -6.75 -20.76 -16.95
CA GLY A 237 -6.31 -21.89 -16.12
C GLY A 237 -5.84 -21.49 -14.73
N LEU A 238 -6.33 -20.35 -14.21
CA LEU A 238 -5.98 -19.83 -12.90
C LEU A 238 -6.92 -20.42 -11.84
N PRO A 239 -6.44 -20.65 -10.59
CA PRO A 239 -7.29 -21.18 -9.53
C PRO A 239 -8.44 -20.22 -9.20
N PRO A 240 -9.64 -20.70 -8.86
CA PRO A 240 -10.77 -19.81 -8.53
C PRO A 240 -10.50 -18.96 -7.28
N LEU A 241 -9.73 -19.51 -6.32
CA LEU A 241 -9.39 -18.85 -5.07
C LEU A 241 -7.89 -18.97 -4.78
N VAL A 242 -7.27 -17.88 -4.36
CA VAL A 242 -5.93 -17.86 -3.79
C VAL A 242 -6.00 -17.53 -2.30
N LYS A 243 -5.32 -18.32 -1.48
CA LYS A 243 -5.29 -18.12 -0.03
C LYS A 243 -4.52 -16.86 0.32
N SER A 244 -5.05 -16.11 1.28
CA SER A 244 -4.37 -15.00 1.95
C SER A 244 -4.28 -15.30 3.44
N TYR A 245 -3.21 -14.85 4.09
CA TYR A 245 -2.98 -15.13 5.51
C TYR A 245 -2.86 -13.82 6.28
N ASP A 246 -3.68 -13.65 7.32
CA ASP A 246 -3.57 -12.49 8.21
C ASP A 246 -2.43 -12.72 9.20
N ILE A 247 -1.39 -11.89 9.10
CA ILE A 247 -0.21 -11.94 9.97
C ILE A 247 -0.33 -10.99 11.18
N SER A 248 -1.52 -10.45 11.42
CA SER A 248 -1.76 -9.63 12.62
C SER A 248 -1.44 -10.43 13.88
N PRO A 249 -0.82 -9.80 14.90
CA PRO A 249 -0.63 -10.45 16.19
C PRO A 249 -1.96 -10.99 16.70
N LYS A 250 -2.06 -12.30 16.96
CA LYS A 250 -3.22 -12.87 17.62
C LYS A 250 -3.34 -12.17 18.97
N ARG A 251 -4.46 -11.49 19.25
CA ARG A 251 -4.71 -10.89 20.56
C ARG A 251 -4.71 -12.03 21.58
N GLY A 252 -3.56 -12.27 22.21
CA GLY A 252 -3.46 -13.20 23.33
C GLY A 252 -4.33 -12.67 24.46
N VAL A 253 -5.09 -13.57 25.08
CA VAL A 253 -5.90 -13.35 26.29
C VAL A 253 -5.09 -12.67 27.42
N ALA A 254 -3.76 -12.67 27.33
CA ALA A 254 -2.82 -11.99 28.22
C ALA A 254 -3.06 -10.46 28.38
N GLY A 255 -3.55 -9.76 27.35
CA GLY A 255 -3.82 -8.32 27.44
C GLY A 255 -5.04 -7.96 28.31
N LEU A 256 -5.98 -8.90 28.47
CA LEU A 256 -7.18 -8.70 29.27
C LEU A 256 -6.89 -8.87 30.76
N TRP A 257 -6.01 -9.80 31.14
CA TRP A 257 -5.59 -10.00 32.53
C TRP A 257 -4.75 -8.82 33.07
N ALA A 258 -3.86 -8.24 32.25
CA ALA A 258 -3.08 -7.07 32.66
C ALA A 258 -3.95 -5.84 32.98
N ARG A 259 -5.09 -5.66 32.29
CA ARG A 259 -6.06 -4.57 32.55
C ARG A 259 -7.01 -4.85 33.73
N ILE A 260 -7.22 -6.13 34.07
CA ILE A 260 -8.03 -6.50 35.24
C ILE A 260 -7.20 -6.42 36.53
N SER A 261 -5.94 -6.85 36.50
CA SER A 261 -5.04 -6.76 37.67
C SER A 261 -4.74 -5.32 38.08
N SER A 262 -4.70 -4.36 37.15
CA SER A 262 -4.51 -2.94 37.48
C SER A 262 -5.74 -2.26 38.07
N ARG A 263 -6.92 -2.89 38.04
CA ARG A 263 -8.16 -2.36 38.65
C ARG A 263 -8.49 -2.95 40.02
N ILE A 264 -7.88 -4.08 40.39
CA ILE A 264 -8.18 -4.78 41.65
C ILE A 264 -7.15 -4.44 42.75
N GLY A 265 -5.97 -3.89 42.42
CA GLY A 265 -4.91 -3.56 43.39
C GLY A 265 -5.05 -2.23 44.15
N GLY A 266 -6.18 -1.53 44.07
CA GLY A 266 -6.33 -0.15 44.56
C GLY A 266 -7.20 0.06 45.80
N ALA A 267 -7.47 -0.97 46.62
CA ALA A 267 -8.34 -0.83 47.79
C ALA A 267 -7.95 -1.75 48.96
N VAL A 268 -6.77 -1.56 49.55
CA VAL A 268 -6.52 -1.93 50.95
C VAL A 268 -5.56 -0.90 51.56
N GLY A 269 -6.11 0.18 52.12
CA GLY A 269 -5.42 1.08 53.03
C GLY A 269 -5.94 0.81 54.44
N THR A 270 -5.06 0.29 55.30
CA THR A 270 -5.33 -0.01 56.71
C THR A 270 -5.26 1.26 57.57
N HIS A 271 -6.19 1.35 58.51
CA HIS A 271 -6.14 2.21 59.69
C HIS A 271 -4.98 1.85 60.63
#